data_AF-A0A3D6C183-F1
#
_entry.id   AF-A0A3D6C183-F1
#
_cell.length_a   1.000
_cell.length_b   1.000
_cell.length_c   1.000
_cell.angle_alpha   90.00
_cell.angle_beta   90.00
_cell.angle_gamma   90.00
#
_symmetry.space_group_name_H-M   'P 1'
#
loop_
_entity.id
_entity.type
_entity.pdbx_description
1 polymer ?
#
loop_
_entity_poly.entity_id
_entity_poly.type
_entity_poly.pdbx_seq_one_letter_code
_entity_poly.pdbx_strand_id
1 'polypeptide(L)'
;MELSDHIEKIEEQFWAYETLQNNHLALMREDRLSDVAALVKERKDASANLQKALNAFVENAGSLGGRSIELLSTYENRLNDIMALDEQIASEIEKHRGWLKKELSQMKHGKKAIQGYQSAGHPPKNRPRVFSVSR
;
A
#
# COMPACT_ATOMS: atom_id res chain seq x y z
N MET A 1 2.72 5.19 -36.57
CA MET A 1 3.54 5.03 -35.36
C MET A 1 4.63 4.07 -35.76
N GLU A 2 5.84 4.58 -35.80
CA GLU A 2 7.00 3.76 -36.11
C GLU A 2 7.33 2.87 -34.91
N LEU A 3 8.04 1.79 -35.18
CA LEU A 3 8.45 0.80 -34.20
C LEU A 3 9.40 1.38 -33.12
N SER A 4 10.17 2.40 -33.48
CA SER A 4 10.93 3.23 -32.54
C SER A 4 10.03 3.86 -31.48
N ASP A 5 8.86 4.34 -31.90
CA ASP A 5 7.88 4.99 -31.01
C ASP A 5 7.31 3.97 -30.01
N HIS A 6 7.18 2.70 -30.41
CA HIS A 6 6.75 1.63 -29.51
C HIS A 6 7.80 1.27 -28.46
N ILE A 7 9.08 1.26 -28.85
CA ILE A 7 10.20 1.01 -27.94
C ILE A 7 10.29 2.17 -26.94
N GLU A 8 10.31 3.41 -27.42
CA GLU A 8 10.37 4.61 -26.58
C GLU A 8 9.21 4.64 -25.58
N LYS A 9 8.00 4.32 -26.04
CA LYS A 9 6.81 4.27 -25.19
C LYS A 9 6.91 3.19 -24.10
N ILE A 10 7.45 2.02 -24.39
CA ILE A 10 7.66 0.99 -23.36
C ILE A 10 8.68 1.46 -22.33
N GLU A 11 9.80 2.00 -22.79
CA GLU A 11 10.87 2.50 -21.92
C GLU A 11 10.34 3.58 -20.97
N GLU A 12 9.53 4.51 -21.49
CA GLU A 12 8.84 5.53 -20.70
C GLU A 12 7.92 4.89 -19.65
N GLN A 13 7.11 3.89 -20.02
CA GLN A 13 6.19 3.26 -19.07
C GLN A 13 6.92 2.44 -17.99
N PHE A 14 8.02 1.76 -18.33
CA PHE A 14 8.85 1.10 -17.33
C PHE A 14 9.43 2.12 -16.36
N TRP A 15 10.06 3.18 -16.87
CA TRP A 15 10.65 4.22 -16.04
C TRP A 15 9.62 4.89 -15.12
N ALA A 16 8.43 5.20 -15.65
CA ALA A 16 7.35 5.79 -14.89
C ALA A 16 6.88 4.87 -13.76
N TYR A 17 6.74 3.57 -14.03
CA TYR A 17 6.28 2.61 -13.02
C TYR A 17 7.35 2.36 -11.95
N GLU A 18 8.61 2.16 -12.33
CA GLU A 18 9.73 1.99 -11.39
C GLU A 18 9.90 3.23 -10.48
N THR A 19 9.81 4.43 -11.05
CA THR A 19 9.90 5.68 -10.28
C THR A 19 8.75 5.79 -9.27
N LEU A 20 7.53 5.45 -9.70
CA LEU A 20 6.36 5.43 -8.83
C LEU A 20 6.52 4.42 -7.67
N GLN A 21 6.97 3.20 -7.96
CA GLN A 21 7.19 2.17 -6.95
C GLN A 21 8.24 2.60 -5.92
N ASN A 22 9.36 3.16 -6.38
CA ASN A 22 10.42 3.67 -5.49
C ASN A 22 9.92 4.82 -4.61
N ASN A 23 9.14 5.74 -5.16
CA ASN A 23 8.51 6.82 -4.39
C ASN A 23 7.54 6.27 -3.34
N HIS A 24 6.73 5.27 -3.69
CA HIS A 24 5.82 4.61 -2.75
C HIS A 24 6.57 3.92 -1.61
N LEU A 25 7.65 3.19 -1.91
CA LEU A 25 8.49 2.57 -0.90
C LEU A 25 9.13 3.60 0.03
N ALA A 26 9.61 4.71 -0.50
CA ALA A 26 10.17 5.79 0.31
C ALA A 26 9.13 6.39 1.26
N LEU A 27 7.93 6.70 0.75
CA LEU A 27 6.83 7.23 1.57
C LEU A 27 6.40 6.28 2.69
N MET A 28 6.35 4.98 2.41
CA MET A 28 6.03 3.96 3.42
C MET A 28 7.13 3.80 4.47
N ARG A 29 8.41 3.92 4.08
CA ARG A 29 9.53 3.82 5.03
C ARG A 29 9.68 5.03 5.94
N GLU A 30 9.17 6.18 5.52
CA GLU A 30 9.18 7.42 6.31
C GLU A 30 8.05 7.49 7.36
N ASP A 31 7.30 6.40 7.59
CA ASP A 31 6.15 6.34 8.53
C ASP A 31 5.11 7.46 8.31
N ARG A 32 5.08 8.06 7.12
CA ARG A 32 4.03 9.02 6.78
C ARG A 32 2.76 8.21 6.55
N LEU A 33 1.69 8.58 7.25
CA LEU A 33 0.32 8.08 7.03
C LEU A 33 -0.08 8.33 5.57
N SER A 34 0.31 7.41 4.71
CA SER A 34 0.09 7.49 3.28
C SER A 34 -1.29 6.93 2.99
N ASP A 35 -2.04 7.58 2.11
CA ASP A 35 -3.31 7.06 1.63
C ASP A 35 -3.04 5.80 0.78
N VAL A 36 -3.03 4.63 1.43
CA VAL A 36 -2.76 3.35 0.80
C VAL A 36 -3.71 3.10 -0.37
N ALA A 37 -4.95 3.58 -0.30
CA ALA A 37 -5.90 3.40 -1.39
C ALA A 37 -5.49 4.22 -2.63
N ALA A 38 -5.01 5.45 -2.43
CA ALA A 38 -4.44 6.26 -3.51
C ALA A 38 -3.21 5.59 -4.13
N LEU A 39 -2.26 5.13 -3.30
CA LEU A 39 -1.03 4.47 -3.79
C LEU A 39 -1.34 3.19 -4.59
N VAL A 40 -2.33 2.39 -4.14
CA VAL A 40 -2.77 1.19 -4.85
C VAL A 40 -3.41 1.55 -6.19
N LYS A 41 -4.22 2.60 -6.25
CA LYS A 41 -4.83 3.07 -7.48
C LYS A 41 -3.76 3.54 -8.49
N GLU A 42 -2.81 4.35 -8.04
CA GLU A 42 -1.72 4.85 -8.88
C GLU A 42 -0.88 3.72 -9.48
N ARG A 43 -0.53 2.70 -8.67
CA ARG A 43 0.19 1.51 -9.18
C ARG A 43 -0.65 0.71 -10.17
N LYS A 44 -1.95 0.57 -9.92
CA LYS A 44 -2.86 -0.13 -10.84
C LYS A 44 -2.94 0.58 -12.19
N ASP A 45 -3.05 1.91 -12.17
CA ASP A 45 -3.12 2.72 -13.39
C ASP A 45 -1.78 2.66 -14.17
N ALA A 46 -0.63 2.74 -13.47
CA ALA A 46 0.70 2.59 -14.07
C ALA A 46 0.92 1.20 -14.67
N SER A 47 0.55 0.14 -13.94
CA SER A 47 0.61 -1.25 -14.43
C SER A 47 -0.24 -1.45 -15.68
N ALA A 48 -1.45 -0.90 -15.73
CA ALA A 48 -2.31 -0.97 -16.90
C ALA A 48 -1.70 -0.25 -18.13
N ASN A 49 -1.03 0.89 -17.91
CA ASN A 49 -0.34 1.60 -18.98
C ASN A 49 0.87 0.82 -19.51
N LEU A 50 1.68 0.25 -18.62
CA LEU A 50 2.79 -0.63 -19.00
C LEU A 50 2.30 -1.85 -19.78
N GLN A 51 1.24 -2.51 -19.31
CA GLN A 51 0.63 -3.65 -20.01
C GLN A 51 0.17 -3.26 -21.42
N LYS A 52 -0.46 -2.09 -21.56
CA LYS A 52 -0.90 -1.58 -22.86
C LYS A 52 0.30 -1.32 -23.80
N ALA A 53 1.39 -0.76 -23.29
CA ALA A 53 2.59 -0.52 -24.07
C ALA A 53 3.27 -1.83 -24.51
N LEU A 54 3.37 -2.81 -23.61
CA LEU A 54 3.91 -4.14 -23.90
C LEU A 54 3.08 -4.88 -24.95
N ASN A 55 1.75 -4.89 -24.83
CA ASN A 55 0.87 -5.51 -25.82
C ASN A 55 1.07 -4.88 -27.20
N ALA A 56 1.12 -3.54 -27.26
CA ALA A 56 1.33 -2.82 -28.51
C ALA A 56 2.70 -3.17 -29.15
N PHE A 57 3.75 -3.35 -28.35
CA PHE A 57 5.05 -3.77 -28.88
C PHE A 57 5.04 -5.22 -29.37
N VAL A 58 4.48 -6.15 -28.59
CA VAL A 58 4.41 -7.57 -28.98
C VAL A 58 3.64 -7.76 -30.28
N GLU A 59 2.51 -7.06 -30.44
CA GLU A 59 1.71 -7.06 -31.68
C GLU A 59 2.51 -6.59 -32.90
N ASN A 60 3.47 -5.67 -32.69
CA ASN A 60 4.31 -5.10 -33.75
C ASN A 60 5.71 -5.76 -33.84
N ALA A 61 6.07 -6.64 -32.90
CA ALA A 61 7.39 -7.26 -32.78
C ALA A 61 7.73 -8.23 -33.93
N GLY A 62 6.71 -8.74 -34.64
CA GLY A 62 6.89 -9.55 -35.85
C GLY A 62 7.61 -8.81 -37.00
N SER A 63 7.63 -7.48 -36.96
CA SER A 63 8.36 -6.64 -37.93
C SER A 63 9.87 -6.52 -37.68
N LEU A 64 10.36 -6.95 -36.50
CA LEU A 64 11.72 -6.67 -36.01
C LEU A 64 12.77 -7.78 -36.24
N GLY A 65 12.36 -8.97 -36.66
CA GLY A 65 13.27 -10.12 -36.75
C GLY A 65 13.97 -10.42 -35.40
N GLY A 66 15.23 -10.84 -35.41
CA GLY A 66 15.94 -11.26 -34.18
C GLY A 66 16.09 -10.20 -33.08
N ARG A 67 16.06 -8.90 -33.42
CA ARG A 67 16.25 -7.80 -32.45
C ARG A 67 15.06 -7.62 -31.49
N SER A 68 13.85 -8.03 -31.88
CA SER A 68 12.72 -8.02 -30.94
C SER A 68 12.87 -9.08 -29.85
N ILE A 69 13.50 -10.21 -30.14
CA ILE A 69 13.66 -11.30 -29.17
C ILE A 69 14.59 -10.87 -28.03
N GLU A 70 15.70 -10.19 -28.32
CA GLU A 70 16.61 -9.66 -27.31
C GLU A 70 15.94 -8.59 -26.42
N LEU A 71 15.16 -7.70 -27.04
CA LEU A 71 14.40 -6.67 -26.31
C LEU A 71 13.30 -7.30 -25.42
N LEU A 72 12.60 -8.32 -25.91
CA LEU A 72 11.59 -9.04 -25.12
C LEU A 72 12.20 -9.68 -23.88
N SER A 73 13.37 -10.33 -24.00
CA SER A 73 14.07 -10.90 -22.85
C SER A 73 14.52 -9.82 -21.85
N THR A 74 14.94 -8.65 -22.34
CA THR A 74 15.29 -7.51 -21.49
C THR A 74 14.07 -6.99 -20.71
N TYR A 75 12.93 -6.86 -21.39
CA TYR A 75 11.67 -6.45 -20.76
C TYR A 75 11.11 -7.48 -19.79
N GLU A 76 11.28 -8.78 -20.07
CA GLU A 76 10.94 -9.85 -19.14
C GLU A 76 11.73 -9.72 -17.83
N ASN A 77 13.04 -9.48 -17.91
CA ASN A 77 13.87 -9.25 -16.73
C ASN A 77 13.42 -8.02 -15.94
N ARG A 78 13.16 -6.88 -16.60
CA ARG A 78 12.63 -5.69 -15.90
C ARG A 78 11.27 -5.91 -15.27
N LEU A 79 10.39 -6.70 -15.90
CA LEU A 79 9.11 -7.06 -15.29
C LEU A 79 9.29 -7.86 -14.02
N ASN A 80 10.25 -8.79 -13.98
CA ASN A 80 10.58 -9.52 -12.76
C ASN A 80 11.04 -8.58 -11.64
N ASP A 81 11.87 -7.58 -11.96
CA ASP A 81 12.31 -6.58 -10.98
C ASP A 81 11.15 -5.72 -10.47
N ILE A 82 10.24 -5.28 -11.36
CA ILE A 82 9.02 -4.55 -10.99
C ILE A 82 8.12 -5.40 -10.08
N MET A 83 7.96 -6.69 -10.38
CA MET A 83 7.17 -7.61 -9.56
C MET A 83 7.79 -7.78 -8.16
N ALA A 84 9.12 -7.89 -8.08
CA ALA A 84 9.82 -7.95 -6.80
C ALA A 84 9.63 -6.67 -5.97
N LEU A 85 9.58 -5.49 -6.61
CA LEU A 85 9.27 -4.23 -5.93
C LEU A 85 7.80 -4.19 -5.45
N ASP A 86 6.85 -4.66 -6.25
CA ASP A 86 5.44 -4.74 -5.84
C ASP A 86 5.24 -5.67 -4.63
N GLU A 87 5.98 -6.78 -4.56
CA GLU A 87 5.98 -7.68 -3.40
C GLU A 87 6.53 -6.98 -2.14
N GLN A 88 7.60 -6.21 -2.26
CA GLN A 88 8.13 -5.42 -1.15
C GLN A 88 7.11 -4.40 -0.64
N ILE A 89 6.44 -3.68 -1.56
CA ILE A 89 5.39 -2.72 -1.22
C ILE A 89 4.22 -3.42 -0.51
N ALA A 90 3.79 -4.59 -1.00
CA ALA A 90 2.73 -5.36 -0.36
C ALA A 90 3.11 -5.78 1.07
N SER A 91 4.37 -6.18 1.29
CA SER A 91 4.89 -6.49 2.63
C SER A 91 4.81 -5.29 3.57
N GLU A 92 5.23 -4.10 3.11
CA GLU A 92 5.17 -2.88 3.92
C GLU A 92 3.73 -2.46 4.27
N ILE A 93 2.80 -2.60 3.32
CA ILE A 93 1.37 -2.35 3.58
C ILE A 93 0.84 -3.28 4.69
N GLU A 94 1.17 -4.57 4.68
CA GLU A 94 0.67 -5.49 5.71
C GLU A 94 1.34 -5.22 7.07
N LYS A 95 2.62 -4.81 7.11
CA LYS A 95 3.27 -4.36 8.35
C LYS A 95 2.55 -3.15 8.96
N HIS A 96 2.26 -2.14 8.14
CA HIS A 96 1.53 -0.93 8.56
C HIS A 96 0.13 -1.28 9.07
N ARG A 97 -0.59 -2.16 8.36
CA ARG A 97 -1.91 -2.64 8.79
C ARG A 97 -1.85 -3.39 10.12
N GLY A 98 -0.81 -4.20 10.34
CA GLY A 98 -0.57 -4.90 11.61
C GLY A 98 -0.34 -3.92 12.76
N TRP A 99 0.45 -2.88 12.53
CA TRP A 99 0.72 -1.82 13.51
C TRP A 99 -0.56 -1.05 13.86
N LEU A 100 -1.33 -0.59 12.87
CA LEU A 100 -2.61 0.10 13.10
C LEU A 100 -3.62 -0.75 13.88
N LYS A 101 -3.70 -2.06 13.62
CA LYS A 101 -4.55 -2.98 14.39
C LYS A 101 -4.13 -3.03 15.86
N LYS A 102 -2.82 -3.05 16.13
CA LYS A 102 -2.28 -3.07 17.49
C LYS A 102 -2.60 -1.77 18.23
N GLU A 103 -2.37 -0.61 17.60
CA GLU A 103 -2.71 0.69 18.17
C GLU A 103 -4.20 0.82 18.46
N LEU A 104 -5.06 0.42 17.51
CA LEU A 104 -6.51 0.44 17.69
C LEU A 104 -6.94 -0.43 18.88
N SER A 105 -6.30 -1.60 19.06
CA SER A 105 -6.56 -2.48 20.20
C SER A 105 -6.18 -1.80 21.53
N GLN A 106 -4.98 -1.21 21.60
CA GLN A 106 -4.52 -0.48 22.78
C GLN A 106 -5.43 0.70 23.12
N MET A 107 -5.85 1.48 22.12
CA MET A 107 -6.80 2.57 22.31
C MET A 107 -8.16 2.09 22.82
N LYS A 108 -8.67 0.96 22.32
CA LYS A 108 -9.91 0.34 22.84
C LYS A 108 -9.76 -0.08 24.30
N HIS A 109 -8.62 -0.65 24.68
CA HIS A 109 -8.34 -1.01 26.08
C HIS A 109 -8.23 0.23 26.97
N GLY A 110 -7.52 1.27 26.55
CA GLY A 110 -7.44 2.54 27.26
C GLY A 110 -8.81 3.20 27.45
N LYS A 111 -9.64 3.22 26.39
CA LYS A 111 -11.01 3.72 26.47
C LYS A 111 -11.84 2.95 27.50
N LYS A 112 -11.77 1.62 27.51
CA LYS A 112 -12.47 0.78 28.51
C LYS A 112 -11.98 1.07 29.93
N ALA A 113 -10.68 1.25 30.14
CA ALA A 113 -10.13 1.58 31.45
C ALA A 113 -10.67 2.94 31.94
N ILE A 114 -10.65 3.98 31.10
CA ILE A 114 -11.20 5.31 31.43
C ILE A 114 -12.68 5.22 31.77
N GLN A 115 -13.48 4.48 30.99
CA GLN A 115 -14.89 4.26 31.29
C GLN A 115 -15.11 3.53 32.63
N GLY A 116 -14.25 2.57 32.97
CA GLY A 116 -14.24 1.91 34.27
C GLY A 116 -13.98 2.87 35.43
N TYR A 117 -13.01 3.77 35.28
CA TYR A 117 -12.73 4.81 36.28
C TYR A 117 -13.88 5.81 36.43
N GLN A 118 -14.49 6.25 35.34
CA GLN A 118 -15.69 7.11 35.38
C GLN A 118 -16.87 6.42 36.08
N SER A 119 -17.01 5.10 35.90
CA SER A 119 -18.05 4.31 36.55
C SER A 119 -17.79 4.06 38.04
N ALA A 120 -16.52 3.90 38.44
CA ALA A 120 -16.11 3.75 39.85
C ALA A 120 -16.18 5.07 40.65
N GLY A 121 -16.08 6.21 39.97
CA GLY A 121 -16.24 7.55 40.56
C GLY A 121 -17.69 7.94 40.86
N HIS A 122 -18.68 7.21 40.33
CA HIS A 122 -20.08 7.38 40.72
C HIS A 122 -20.41 6.44 41.88
N PRO A 123 -20.82 6.95 43.06
CA PRO A 123 -21.21 6.08 44.15
C PRO A 123 -22.42 5.24 43.71
N PRO A 124 -22.45 3.93 44.02
CA PRO A 124 -23.62 3.11 43.75
C PRO A 124 -24.82 3.75 44.47
N LYS A 125 -25.94 3.94 43.74
CA LYS A 125 -27.20 4.51 44.24
C LYS A 125 -27.82 3.73 45.42
N ASN A 126 -27.24 2.59 45.79
CA ASN A 126 -27.61 1.77 46.94
C ASN A 126 -26.49 1.77 47.99
N ARG A 127 -26.36 2.85 48.77
CA ARG A 127 -25.72 2.77 50.09
C ARG A 127 -26.83 2.55 51.14
N PRO A 128 -26.68 1.60 52.08
CA PRO A 128 -27.63 1.44 53.18
C PRO A 128 -27.67 2.74 54.01
N ARG A 129 -28.88 3.22 54.34
CA ARG A 129 -29.05 4.35 55.26
C ARG A 129 -28.52 3.92 56.64
N VAL A 130 -27.42 4.53 57.05
CA VAL A 130 -26.91 4.39 58.42
C VAL A 130 -27.85 5.20 59.31
N PHE A 131 -28.69 4.53 60.11
CA PHE A 131 -29.47 5.17 61.15
C PHE A 131 -28.54 5.52 62.31
N SER A 132 -28.29 6.82 62.52
CA SER A 132 -27.69 7.30 63.77
C SER A 132 -28.73 7.20 64.88
N VAL A 133 -28.51 6.30 65.84
CA VAL A 133 -29.22 6.30 67.12
C VAL A 133 -28.48 7.27 68.04
N SER A 134 -29.08 8.42 68.28
CA SER A 134 -28.64 9.34 69.34
C SER A 134 -29.13 8.81 70.68
N ARG A 135 -28.22 8.67 71.65
CA ARG A 135 -28.55 8.45 73.07
C ARG A 135 -28.89 9.76 73.75
#